data_AF-R4WKY0-F1
#
_entry.id   AF-R4WKY0-F1
#
_cell.length_a   1.000
_cell.length_b   1.000
_cell.length_c   1.000
_cell.angle_alpha   90.00
_cell.angle_beta   90.00
_cell.angle_gamma   90.00
#
_symmetry.space_group_name_H-M   'P 1'
#
loop_
_entity.id
_entity.type
_entity.pdbx_description
1 polymer ?
#
loop_
_entity_poly.entity_id
_entity_poly.type
_entity_poly.pdbx_seq_one_letter_code
_entity_poly.pdbx_strand_id
1 'polypeptide(L)'
;MLLLPCCLLLVSASYLDASPQASTSLGPVRGKRLVSRDGRAYLAFTSIPYAQPPIGPLRFKPPVAARPWKGVLDGTQPITKCPQYPDDKVIGNEDCLKLDIFTPNVSASLPVLVHIHGGSFLIGPEPMETGPEMAAFFMDQDVVLVSVRYRLGILGFLSDESRELAGNQGLKDMALALEWLEKEIHAFGGNPRAMSTFGISAGGAATHYLCLAPRTRKLLKGCISGSGVAGSAWSLNKKGKAKAVAREMAKKFACPENQLASCLRGKSIQEIILPYADTLQTGFQPSIEAASSDAMVT
;
A
#
# COMPACT_ATOMS: atom_id res chain seq x y z
N MET A 1 37.07 -50.83 43.54
CA MET A 1 36.65 -50.37 42.20
C MET A 1 35.14 -50.41 42.14
N LEU A 2 34.48 -49.27 42.36
CA LEU A 2 33.05 -49.09 42.12
C LEU A 2 32.92 -47.89 41.17
N LEU A 3 32.50 -48.17 39.93
CA LEU A 3 32.24 -47.16 38.90
C LEU A 3 30.75 -46.78 39.00
N LEU A 4 30.46 -45.53 39.38
CA LEU A 4 29.13 -44.94 39.25
C LEU A 4 28.96 -44.45 37.79
N PRO A 5 27.86 -44.78 37.08
CA PRO A 5 27.58 -44.21 35.79
C PRO A 5 26.96 -42.82 35.97
N CYS A 6 27.64 -41.79 35.45
CA CYS A 6 27.13 -40.43 35.40
C CYS A 6 26.09 -40.34 34.27
N CYS A 7 24.80 -40.41 34.62
CA CYS A 7 23.71 -40.11 33.68
C CYS A 7 23.67 -38.60 33.41
N LEU A 8 24.32 -38.18 32.31
CA LEU A 8 24.11 -36.87 31.72
C LEU A 8 22.73 -36.81 31.05
N LEU A 9 21.76 -36.26 31.77
CA LEU A 9 20.49 -35.83 31.19
C LEU A 9 20.75 -34.59 30.33
N LEU A 10 20.90 -34.79 29.02
CA LEU A 10 20.84 -33.72 28.02
C LEU A 10 19.40 -33.20 27.98
N VAL A 11 19.11 -32.14 28.73
CA VAL A 11 17.92 -31.33 28.55
C VAL A 11 18.13 -30.50 27.29
N SER A 12 17.65 -30.99 26.14
CA SER A 12 17.48 -30.15 24.96
C SER A 12 16.38 -29.13 25.26
N ALA A 13 16.79 -27.94 25.70
CA ALA A 13 15.91 -26.78 25.69
C ALA A 13 15.63 -26.45 24.22
N SER A 14 14.56 -27.01 23.66
CA SER A 14 13.94 -26.50 22.44
C SER A 14 13.39 -25.11 22.77
N TYR A 15 14.25 -24.11 22.68
CA TYR A 15 13.80 -22.75 22.46
C TYR A 15 13.06 -22.76 21.12
N LEU A 16 11.74 -22.95 21.17
CA LEU A 16 10.87 -22.47 20.10
C LEU A 16 11.22 -20.98 19.95
N ASP A 17 11.99 -20.63 18.91
CA ASP A 17 12.32 -19.24 18.59
C ASP A 17 10.99 -18.54 18.37
N ALA A 18 10.54 -17.83 19.41
CA ALA A 18 9.21 -17.24 19.43
C ALA A 18 9.15 -16.27 18.25
N SER A 19 8.17 -16.47 17.37
CA SER A 19 7.99 -15.61 16.20
C SER A 19 7.90 -14.16 16.66
N PRO A 20 8.63 -13.22 16.03
CA PRO A 20 8.64 -11.83 16.46
C PRO A 20 7.21 -11.27 16.45
N GLN A 21 6.89 -10.42 17.42
CA GLN A 21 5.58 -9.80 17.53
C GLN A 21 5.71 -8.30 17.74
N ALA A 22 4.87 -7.52 17.07
CA ALA A 22 4.71 -6.08 17.28
C ALA A 22 3.28 -5.82 17.79
N SER A 23 3.12 -4.88 18.73
CA SER A 23 1.81 -4.57 19.32
C SER A 23 1.33 -3.20 18.85
N THR A 24 0.30 -3.19 17.99
CA THR A 24 -0.36 -1.97 17.49
C THR A 24 -1.62 -1.66 18.31
N SER A 25 -2.17 -0.46 18.16
CA SER A 25 -3.47 -0.11 18.76
C SER A 25 -4.64 -0.95 18.24
N LEU A 26 -4.50 -1.53 17.04
CA LEU A 26 -5.50 -2.40 16.41
C LEU A 26 -5.37 -3.87 16.82
N GLY A 27 -4.26 -4.23 17.46
CA GLY A 27 -3.97 -5.58 17.92
C GLY A 27 -2.52 -6.01 17.64
N PRO A 28 -2.10 -7.16 18.18
CA PRO A 28 -0.77 -7.70 17.94
C PRO A 28 -0.62 -8.29 16.53
N VAL A 29 0.58 -8.18 15.97
CA VAL A 29 0.97 -8.72 14.66
C VAL A 29 2.17 -9.65 14.83
N ARG A 30 2.04 -10.88 14.37
CA ARG A 30 3.16 -11.83 14.26
C ARG A 30 3.94 -11.57 12.98
N GLY A 31 5.26 -11.53 13.06
CA GLY A 31 6.16 -11.45 11.93
C GLY A 31 7.05 -12.69 11.80
N LYS A 32 8.06 -12.58 10.94
CA LYS A 32 9.12 -13.60 10.74
C LYS A 32 10.50 -12.96 10.72
N ARG A 33 11.53 -13.74 11.04
CA ARG A 33 12.93 -13.33 10.88
C ARG A 33 13.40 -13.65 9.47
N LEU A 34 14.18 -12.75 8.88
CA LEU A 34 14.81 -12.91 7.58
C LEU A 34 16.27 -12.41 7.66
N VAL A 35 17.03 -12.62 6.59
CA VAL A 35 18.42 -12.21 6.47
C VAL A 35 18.56 -11.31 5.25
N SER A 36 19.24 -10.18 5.40
CA SER A 36 19.52 -9.21 4.33
C SER A 36 20.53 -9.78 3.34
N ARG A 37 20.85 -8.99 2.30
CA ARG A 37 21.85 -9.37 1.32
C ARG A 37 23.23 -9.57 1.97
N ASP A 38 23.64 -8.69 2.88
CA ASP A 38 24.98 -8.73 3.49
C ASP A 38 25.01 -9.56 4.80
N GLY A 39 23.96 -10.34 5.08
CA GLY A 39 23.92 -11.32 6.17
C GLY A 39 23.34 -10.79 7.50
N ARG A 40 22.80 -9.57 7.54
CA ARG A 40 22.18 -8.97 8.73
C ARG A 40 20.78 -9.54 8.96
N ALA A 41 20.52 -10.02 10.17
CA ALA A 41 19.18 -10.45 10.56
C ALA A 41 18.22 -9.25 10.69
N TYR A 42 17.00 -9.40 10.18
CA TYR A 42 15.93 -8.40 10.31
C TYR A 42 14.57 -9.08 10.49
N LEU A 43 13.55 -8.28 10.83
CA LEU A 43 12.18 -8.70 11.10
C LEU A 43 11.27 -8.21 9.98
N ALA A 44 10.36 -9.08 9.53
CA ALA A 44 9.39 -8.79 8.49
C ALA A 44 7.96 -9.02 9.00
N PHE A 45 7.10 -8.04 8.79
CA PHE A 45 5.67 -8.10 9.07
C PHE A 45 4.92 -7.72 7.78
N THR A 46 4.33 -8.69 7.11
CA THR A 46 3.70 -8.53 5.79
C THR A 46 2.18 -8.53 5.89
N SER A 47 1.52 -7.90 4.90
CA SER A 47 0.06 -7.92 4.75
C SER A 47 -0.73 -7.34 5.94
N ILE A 48 -0.22 -6.29 6.59
CA ILE A 48 -0.92 -5.58 7.69
C ILE A 48 -1.97 -4.61 7.14
N PRO A 49 -3.28 -4.79 7.42
CA PRO A 49 -4.32 -3.91 6.89
C PRO A 49 -4.27 -2.53 7.54
N TYR A 50 -4.16 -1.47 6.72
CA TYR A 50 -4.30 -0.08 7.20
C TYR A 50 -5.70 0.49 6.92
N ALA A 51 -6.47 -0.17 6.05
CA ALA A 51 -7.86 0.18 5.72
C ALA A 51 -8.79 -1.04 5.77
N GLN A 52 -10.10 -0.78 5.84
CA GLN A 52 -11.12 -1.76 5.52
C GLN A 52 -11.06 -2.13 4.03
N PRO A 53 -11.37 -3.39 3.66
CA PRO A 53 -11.39 -3.81 2.27
C PRO A 53 -12.33 -2.91 1.44
N PRO A 54 -11.87 -2.29 0.33
CA PRO A 54 -12.66 -1.37 -0.48
C PRO A 54 -13.66 -2.08 -1.41
N ILE A 55 -14.39 -3.06 -0.88
CA ILE A 55 -15.34 -3.92 -1.60
C ILE A 55 -16.79 -3.44 -1.44
N GLY A 56 -17.65 -3.90 -2.34
CA GLY A 56 -19.10 -3.65 -2.28
C GLY A 56 -19.40 -2.14 -2.16
N PRO A 57 -20.11 -1.67 -1.10
CA PRO A 57 -20.41 -0.26 -0.91
C PRO A 57 -19.21 0.67 -0.77
N LEU A 58 -18.02 0.14 -0.43
CA LEU A 58 -16.78 0.90 -0.29
C LEU A 58 -16.01 1.04 -1.61
N ARG A 59 -16.38 0.28 -2.65
CA ARG A 59 -15.75 0.42 -3.97
C ARG A 59 -15.98 1.84 -4.52
N PHE A 60 -14.90 2.42 -5.05
CA PHE A 60 -14.79 3.80 -5.54
C PHE A 60 -14.96 4.91 -4.48
N LYS A 61 -15.10 4.57 -3.19
CA LYS A 61 -15.15 5.56 -2.11
C LYS A 61 -13.76 5.83 -1.52
N PRO A 62 -13.58 6.96 -0.80
CA PRO A 62 -12.43 7.15 0.06
C PRO A 62 -12.20 5.94 0.98
N PRO A 63 -10.94 5.56 1.25
CA PRO A 63 -10.66 4.43 2.12
C PRO A 63 -11.10 4.73 3.54
N VAL A 64 -11.50 3.69 4.25
CA VAL A 64 -11.92 3.76 5.65
C VAL A 64 -10.87 3.05 6.49
N ALA A 65 -10.43 3.65 7.60
CA ALA A 65 -9.44 3.06 8.49
C ALA A 65 -9.78 1.61 8.88
N ALA A 66 -8.73 0.79 9.01
CA ALA A 66 -8.85 -0.58 9.49
C ALA A 66 -9.46 -0.61 10.89
N ARG A 67 -10.21 -1.68 11.18
CA ARG A 67 -10.76 -1.94 12.50
C ARG A 67 -9.80 -2.80 13.32
N PRO A 68 -9.84 -2.72 14.65
CA PRO A 68 -9.12 -3.66 15.50
C PRO A 68 -9.48 -5.11 15.16
N TRP A 69 -8.49 -6.00 15.17
CA TRP A 69 -8.67 -7.44 14.97
C TRP A 69 -8.65 -8.18 16.31
N LYS A 70 -9.24 -9.38 16.32
CA LYS A 70 -9.20 -10.28 17.48
C LYS A 70 -8.00 -11.20 17.38
N GLY A 71 -7.30 -11.39 18.49
CA GLY A 71 -6.12 -12.26 18.55
C GLY A 71 -4.90 -11.65 17.86
N VAL A 72 -3.95 -12.50 17.47
CA VAL A 72 -2.72 -12.10 16.79
C VAL A 72 -2.93 -12.19 15.28
N LEU A 73 -2.77 -11.06 14.59
CA LEU A 73 -2.77 -11.02 13.12
C LEU A 73 -1.54 -11.78 12.62
N ASP A 74 -1.75 -12.69 11.67
CA ASP A 74 -0.66 -13.36 10.98
C ASP A 74 -0.05 -12.44 9.91
N GLY A 75 1.00 -11.72 10.30
CA GLY A 75 1.80 -10.87 9.43
C GLY A 75 2.93 -11.61 8.73
N THR A 76 2.74 -12.88 8.39
CA THR A 76 3.70 -13.67 7.59
C THR A 76 3.18 -14.04 6.21
N GLN A 77 1.95 -13.60 5.90
CA GLN A 77 1.21 -13.93 4.70
C GLN A 77 1.85 -13.37 3.42
N PRO A 78 1.66 -14.04 2.27
CA PRO A 78 2.10 -13.53 0.98
C PRO A 78 1.54 -12.14 0.67
N ILE A 79 2.25 -11.40 -0.18
CA ILE A 79 1.86 -10.07 -0.61
C ILE A 79 0.62 -10.16 -1.50
N THR A 80 -0.42 -9.41 -1.14
CA THR A 80 -1.67 -9.35 -1.93
C THR A 80 -1.60 -8.19 -2.91
N LYS A 81 -1.54 -8.47 -4.23
CA LYS A 81 -1.63 -7.44 -5.27
C LYS A 81 -3.06 -6.87 -5.35
N CYS A 82 -3.19 -5.56 -5.61
CA CYS A 82 -4.47 -4.97 -6.00
C CYS A 82 -4.90 -5.45 -7.40
N PRO A 83 -6.20 -5.41 -7.75
CA PRO A 83 -6.67 -5.90 -9.05
C PRO A 83 -6.02 -5.15 -10.21
N GLN A 84 -5.48 -5.90 -11.17
CA GLN A 84 -4.71 -5.38 -12.30
C GLN A 84 -4.66 -6.40 -13.45
N TYR A 85 -4.17 -5.97 -14.62
CA TYR A 85 -4.09 -6.78 -15.84
C TYR A 85 -2.69 -6.78 -16.49
N PRO A 86 -1.67 -7.35 -15.85
CA PRO A 86 -0.39 -7.63 -16.47
C PRO A 86 -0.47 -8.88 -17.34
N ASP A 87 0.31 -8.92 -18.43
CA ASP A 87 0.54 -10.11 -19.27
C ASP A 87 -0.75 -10.85 -19.67
N ASP A 88 -1.74 -10.08 -20.14
CA ASP A 88 -3.05 -10.56 -20.58
C ASP A 88 -3.85 -11.37 -19.52
N LYS A 89 -3.62 -11.09 -18.24
CA LYS A 89 -4.27 -11.81 -17.14
C LYS A 89 -4.77 -10.89 -16.03
N VAL A 90 -6.04 -11.03 -15.66
CA VAL A 90 -6.57 -10.41 -14.45
C VAL A 90 -6.01 -11.12 -13.22
N ILE A 91 -5.29 -10.38 -12.38
CA ILE A 91 -4.77 -10.86 -11.10
C ILE A 91 -5.14 -9.91 -9.96
N GLY A 92 -4.86 -10.33 -8.72
CA GLY A 92 -5.03 -9.50 -7.52
C GLY A 92 -6.39 -9.66 -6.84
N ASN A 93 -6.56 -8.96 -5.72
CA ASN A 93 -7.75 -8.99 -4.88
C ASN A 93 -8.10 -7.58 -4.42
N GLU A 94 -9.38 -7.23 -4.34
CA GLU A 94 -9.80 -5.91 -3.84
C GLU A 94 -9.43 -5.67 -2.37
N ASP A 95 -9.32 -6.72 -1.55
CA ASP A 95 -8.73 -6.65 -0.21
C ASP A 95 -7.20 -6.52 -0.29
N CYS A 96 -6.71 -5.40 -0.84
CA CYS A 96 -5.29 -5.13 -1.06
C CYS A 96 -4.74 -3.94 -0.27
N LEU A 97 -5.57 -3.19 0.47
CA LEU A 97 -5.16 -2.01 1.24
C LEU A 97 -4.43 -2.40 2.54
N LYS A 98 -3.23 -2.94 2.36
CA LYS A 98 -2.35 -3.40 3.43
C LYS A 98 -0.95 -2.85 3.17
N LEU A 99 -0.07 -2.96 4.15
CA LEU A 99 1.34 -2.59 4.03
C LEU A 99 2.25 -3.69 4.59
N ASP A 100 3.52 -3.64 4.21
CA ASP A 100 4.56 -4.53 4.71
C ASP A 100 5.61 -3.69 5.43
N ILE A 101 6.10 -4.14 6.58
CA ILE A 101 7.08 -3.44 7.42
C ILE A 101 8.28 -4.34 7.64
N PHE A 102 9.46 -3.79 7.39
CA PHE A 102 10.76 -4.45 7.60
C PHE A 102 11.60 -3.59 8.53
N THR A 103 12.15 -4.20 9.58
CA THR A 103 12.88 -3.48 10.62
C THR A 103 14.00 -4.35 11.19
N PRO A 104 15.18 -3.81 11.49
CA PRO A 104 16.23 -4.55 12.19
C PRO A 104 15.90 -4.76 13.67
N ASN A 105 15.08 -3.90 14.29
CA ASN A 105 14.79 -3.95 15.72
C ASN A 105 13.49 -3.20 16.07
N VAL A 106 12.50 -3.91 16.63
CA VAL A 106 11.21 -3.32 17.07
C VAL A 106 11.31 -2.38 18.27
N SER A 107 12.39 -2.45 19.04
CA SER A 107 12.61 -1.60 20.22
C SER A 107 13.40 -0.33 19.91
N ALA A 108 13.79 -0.10 18.65
CA ALA A 108 14.57 1.06 18.24
C ALA A 108 13.68 2.30 17.97
N SER A 109 14.30 3.39 17.51
CA SER A 109 13.60 4.57 17.00
C SER A 109 14.31 5.08 15.76
N LEU A 110 14.09 4.40 14.63
CA LEU A 110 14.83 4.59 13.39
C LEU A 110 14.08 5.47 12.38
N PRO A 111 14.77 6.14 11.45
CA PRO A 111 14.14 6.76 10.29
C PRO A 111 13.26 5.76 9.52
N VAL A 112 12.13 6.24 9.00
CA VAL A 112 11.16 5.40 8.29
C VAL A 112 11.16 5.78 6.81
N LEU A 113 11.47 4.82 5.94
CA LEU A 113 11.38 4.95 4.49
C LEU A 113 10.11 4.27 4.00
N VAL A 114 9.18 5.05 3.45
CA VAL A 114 7.90 4.56 2.94
C VAL A 114 7.95 4.50 1.41
N HIS A 115 8.06 3.29 0.89
CA HIS A 115 8.06 3.04 -0.54
C HIS A 115 6.64 3.10 -1.13
N ILE A 116 6.49 3.87 -2.19
CA ILE A 116 5.31 3.91 -3.04
C ILE A 116 5.70 3.35 -4.41
N HIS A 117 5.16 2.19 -4.77
CA HIS A 117 5.53 1.51 -6.01
C HIS A 117 5.05 2.25 -7.27
N GLY A 118 5.75 2.01 -8.39
CA GLY A 118 5.44 2.53 -9.71
C GLY A 118 4.32 1.76 -10.42
N GLY A 119 4.37 1.74 -11.76
CA GLY A 119 3.43 0.97 -12.59
C GLY A 119 2.30 1.78 -13.22
N SER A 120 2.57 3.04 -13.61
CA SER A 120 1.61 3.92 -14.31
C SER A 120 0.28 4.17 -13.58
N PHE A 121 0.21 3.87 -12.28
CA PHE A 121 -1.02 3.79 -11.49
C PHE A 121 -1.97 2.63 -11.86
N LEU A 122 -1.51 1.67 -12.67
CA LEU A 122 -2.34 0.59 -13.25
C LEU A 122 -1.90 -0.80 -12.80
N ILE A 123 -0.61 -0.99 -12.55
CA ILE A 123 0.00 -2.28 -12.20
C ILE A 123 0.96 -2.12 -11.01
N GLY A 124 1.44 -3.26 -10.51
CA GLY A 124 2.44 -3.33 -9.46
C GLY A 124 1.88 -3.71 -8.08
N PRO A 125 2.74 -3.84 -7.06
CA PRO A 125 4.20 -3.84 -7.19
C PRO A 125 4.72 -5.12 -7.87
N GLU A 126 5.86 -5.04 -8.55
CA GLU A 126 6.66 -6.21 -8.93
C GLU A 126 7.51 -6.73 -7.76
N PRO A 127 8.01 -7.98 -7.78
CA PRO A 127 8.80 -8.52 -6.67
C PRO A 127 9.96 -7.64 -6.22
N MET A 128 10.66 -6.96 -7.13
CA MET A 128 11.77 -6.05 -6.79
C MET A 128 11.31 -4.71 -6.17
N GLU A 129 10.01 -4.41 -6.20
CA GLU A 129 9.43 -3.16 -5.70
C GLU A 129 8.72 -3.33 -4.35
N THR A 130 8.74 -4.53 -3.77
CA THR A 130 8.08 -4.82 -2.50
C THR A 130 8.73 -6.02 -1.81
N GLY A 131 8.23 -6.38 -0.63
CA GLY A 131 8.55 -7.68 -0.04
C GLY A 131 9.98 -7.85 0.45
N PRO A 132 10.32 -9.09 0.85
CA PRO A 132 11.67 -9.47 1.27
C PRO A 132 12.77 -9.14 0.25
N GLU A 133 12.44 -9.20 -1.04
CA GLU A 133 13.39 -8.97 -2.13
C GLU A 133 13.88 -7.52 -2.15
N MET A 134 12.97 -6.55 -2.04
CA MET A 134 13.34 -5.14 -1.87
C MET A 134 13.97 -4.92 -0.50
N ALA A 135 13.38 -5.49 0.56
CA ALA A 135 13.85 -5.29 1.93
C ALA A 135 15.31 -5.73 2.11
N ALA A 136 15.75 -6.80 1.46
CA ALA A 136 17.12 -7.32 1.57
C ALA A 136 18.20 -6.28 1.22
N PHE A 137 17.91 -5.26 0.40
CA PHE A 137 18.84 -4.17 0.06
C PHE A 137 18.88 -3.05 1.09
N PHE A 138 17.78 -2.83 1.83
CA PHE A 138 17.66 -1.76 2.81
C PHE A 138 17.99 -2.23 4.24
N MET A 139 17.76 -3.52 4.53
CA MET A 139 17.90 -4.07 5.89
C MET A 139 19.35 -4.28 6.34
N ASP A 140 20.33 -3.90 5.52
CA ASP A 140 21.71 -3.68 5.95
C ASP A 140 21.92 -2.31 6.63
N GLN A 141 20.96 -1.38 6.47
CA GLN A 141 20.98 -0.04 7.05
C GLN A 141 20.08 0.06 8.29
N ASP A 142 20.33 1.08 9.13
CA ASP A 142 19.52 1.37 10.32
C ASP A 142 18.26 2.19 9.98
N VAL A 143 17.34 1.56 9.25
CA VAL A 143 16.05 2.15 8.83
C VAL A 143 14.91 1.16 9.03
N VAL A 144 13.69 1.68 9.18
CA VAL A 144 12.46 0.92 8.96
C VAL A 144 12.00 1.14 7.52
N LEU A 145 11.86 0.06 6.76
CA LEU A 145 11.31 0.11 5.41
C LEU A 145 9.83 -0.29 5.44
N VAL A 146 8.99 0.49 4.79
CA VAL A 146 7.56 0.21 4.63
C VAL A 146 7.23 0.15 3.14
N SER A 147 6.50 -0.88 2.71
CA SER A 147 5.93 -0.96 1.35
C SER A 147 4.42 -0.80 1.42
N VAL A 148 3.87 0.19 0.72
CA VAL A 148 2.43 0.49 0.73
C VAL A 148 1.79 0.06 -0.58
N ARG A 149 0.68 -0.68 -0.48
CA ARG A 149 -0.19 -1.02 -1.62
C ARG A 149 -1.39 -0.10 -1.65
N TYR A 150 -1.83 0.30 -2.83
CA TYR A 150 -2.92 1.25 -3.06
C TYR A 150 -3.75 0.84 -4.28
N ARG A 151 -5.02 1.28 -4.37
CA ARG A 151 -5.88 0.92 -5.51
C ARG A 151 -5.33 1.46 -6.83
N LEU A 152 -5.47 0.65 -7.88
CA LEU A 152 -4.94 0.90 -9.22
C LEU A 152 -6.08 1.09 -10.24
N GLY A 153 -5.72 1.66 -11.39
CA GLY A 153 -6.57 1.84 -12.56
C GLY A 153 -7.94 2.41 -12.24
N ILE A 154 -8.99 1.85 -12.85
CA ILE A 154 -10.37 2.28 -12.65
C ILE A 154 -10.82 2.21 -11.19
N LEU A 155 -10.32 1.27 -10.39
CA LEU A 155 -10.70 1.14 -8.98
C LEU A 155 -10.07 2.25 -8.11
N GLY A 156 -8.91 2.75 -8.48
CA GLY A 156 -8.17 3.79 -7.77
C GLY A 156 -8.41 5.22 -8.27
N PHE A 157 -8.75 5.40 -9.55
CA PHE A 157 -8.66 6.70 -10.20
C PHE A 157 -9.88 7.05 -11.07
N LEU A 158 -10.98 6.28 -11.01
CA LEU A 158 -12.22 6.68 -11.67
C LEU A 158 -12.73 8.01 -11.09
N SER A 159 -12.96 8.99 -11.96
CA SER A 159 -13.48 10.31 -11.60
C SER A 159 -14.41 10.84 -12.68
N ASP A 160 -15.56 11.39 -12.29
CA ASP A 160 -16.41 12.20 -13.16
C ASP A 160 -16.27 13.72 -12.87
N GLU A 161 -15.29 14.07 -12.02
CA GLU A 161 -15.03 15.42 -11.50
C GLU A 161 -16.18 16.01 -10.68
N SER A 162 -17.15 15.18 -10.25
CA SER A 162 -18.14 15.53 -9.22
C SER A 162 -17.55 15.41 -7.81
N ARG A 163 -18.32 15.81 -6.79
CA ARG A 163 -17.91 15.60 -5.40
C ARG A 163 -18.07 14.14 -4.98
N GLU A 164 -19.06 13.45 -5.57
CA GLU A 164 -19.45 12.08 -5.27
C GLU A 164 -18.45 11.06 -5.82
N LEU A 165 -17.83 11.38 -6.96
CA LEU A 165 -16.81 10.57 -7.62
C LEU A 165 -15.64 11.47 -8.05
N ALA A 166 -15.04 12.14 -7.06
CA ALA A 166 -13.92 13.07 -7.27
C ALA A 166 -12.65 12.39 -7.82
N GLY A 167 -12.49 11.08 -7.58
CA GLY A 167 -11.31 10.31 -7.95
C GLY A 167 -10.26 10.26 -6.85
N ASN A 168 -9.01 10.05 -7.27
CA ASN A 168 -7.82 10.00 -6.42
C ASN A 168 -7.89 9.02 -5.24
N GLN A 169 -8.68 7.96 -5.37
CA GLN A 169 -8.81 6.97 -4.30
C GLN A 169 -7.48 6.28 -4.00
N GLY A 170 -6.65 6.00 -5.03
CA GLY A 170 -5.29 5.49 -4.82
C GLY A 170 -4.39 6.45 -4.05
N LEU A 171 -4.49 7.78 -4.26
CA LEU A 171 -3.74 8.76 -3.46
C LEU A 171 -4.28 8.87 -2.02
N LYS A 172 -5.60 8.75 -1.85
CA LYS A 172 -6.24 8.74 -0.53
C LYS A 172 -5.89 7.47 0.26
N ASP A 173 -5.70 6.34 -0.43
CA ASP A 173 -5.20 5.09 0.15
C ASP A 173 -3.80 5.30 0.75
N MET A 174 -2.88 5.89 -0.03
CA MET A 174 -1.54 6.21 0.43
C MET A 174 -1.57 7.20 1.60
N ALA A 175 -2.43 8.23 1.55
CA ALA A 175 -2.58 9.19 2.64
C ALA A 175 -3.04 8.52 3.94
N LEU A 176 -4.04 7.63 3.86
CA LEU A 176 -4.50 6.87 5.02
C LEU A 176 -3.41 5.92 5.55
N ALA A 177 -2.60 5.33 4.67
CA ALA A 177 -1.46 4.52 5.09
C ALA A 177 -0.43 5.36 5.87
N LEU A 178 -0.13 6.58 5.44
CA LEU A 178 0.77 7.49 6.18
C LEU A 178 0.18 7.89 7.54
N GLU A 179 -1.13 8.15 7.62
CA GLU A 179 -1.84 8.43 8.88
C GLU A 179 -1.83 7.21 9.82
N TRP A 180 -1.89 6.00 9.27
CA TRP A 180 -1.73 4.77 10.04
C TRP A 180 -0.30 4.63 10.57
N LEU A 181 0.70 4.87 9.72
CA LEU A 181 2.11 4.77 10.10
C LEU A 181 2.49 5.81 11.17
N GLU A 182 1.99 7.03 11.08
CA GLU A 182 2.21 8.06 12.12
C GLU A 182 1.81 7.55 13.52
N LYS A 183 0.72 6.79 13.61
CA LYS A 183 0.19 6.25 14.87
C LYS A 183 0.90 4.97 15.30
N GLU A 184 1.20 4.07 14.37
CA GLU A 184 1.56 2.69 14.70
C GLU A 184 3.03 2.34 14.49
N ILE A 185 3.81 3.13 13.73
CA ILE A 185 5.16 2.71 13.31
C ILE A 185 6.17 2.58 14.46
N HIS A 186 5.89 3.23 15.60
CA HIS A 186 6.66 3.09 16.82
C HIS A 186 6.67 1.64 17.35
N ALA A 187 5.59 0.88 17.14
CA ALA A 187 5.50 -0.53 17.52
C ALA A 187 6.47 -1.44 16.74
N PHE A 188 7.02 -0.91 15.63
CA PHE A 188 7.96 -1.60 14.75
C PHE A 188 9.36 -0.98 14.80
N GLY A 189 9.63 -0.14 15.80
CA GLY A 189 10.92 0.52 16.01
C GLY A 189 11.18 1.74 15.13
N GLY A 190 10.14 2.27 14.47
CA GLY A 190 10.25 3.47 13.63
C GLY A 190 9.94 4.76 14.40
N ASN A 191 10.59 5.85 13.99
CA ASN A 191 10.31 7.19 14.49
C ASN A 191 9.29 7.88 13.57
N PRO A 192 8.04 8.13 14.01
CA PRO A 192 7.02 8.75 13.17
C PRO A 192 7.37 10.19 12.75
N ARG A 193 8.29 10.87 13.45
CA ARG A 193 8.75 12.22 13.09
C ARG A 193 9.89 12.24 12.06
N ALA A 194 10.41 11.07 11.70
CA ALA A 194 11.49 10.90 10.73
C ALA A 194 11.03 10.01 9.55
N MET A 195 9.77 10.15 9.15
CA MET A 195 9.17 9.40 8.05
C MET A 195 9.38 10.14 6.72
N SER A 196 9.87 9.45 5.70
CA SER A 196 10.03 10.00 4.34
C SER A 196 9.47 9.03 3.32
N THR A 197 8.81 9.54 2.28
CA THR A 197 8.34 8.71 1.15
C THR A 197 9.37 8.68 0.03
N PHE A 198 9.41 7.57 -0.71
CA PHE A 198 10.17 7.48 -1.95
C PHE A 198 9.45 6.59 -2.96
N GLY A 199 9.70 6.85 -4.24
CA GLY A 199 9.18 6.01 -5.32
C GLY A 199 9.74 6.43 -6.67
N ILE A 200 9.57 5.54 -7.66
CA ILE A 200 10.01 5.76 -9.04
C ILE A 200 8.81 5.80 -9.99
N SER A 201 8.88 6.59 -11.06
CA SER A 201 7.82 6.69 -12.07
C SER A 201 6.50 7.15 -11.43
N ALA A 202 5.39 6.43 -11.60
CA ALA A 202 4.12 6.72 -10.94
C ALA A 202 4.25 6.82 -9.41
N GLY A 203 5.15 6.02 -8.80
CA GLY A 203 5.47 6.10 -7.38
C GLY A 203 6.23 7.38 -7.00
N GLY A 204 7.07 7.89 -7.92
CA GLY A 204 7.71 9.20 -7.79
C GLY A 204 6.69 10.33 -7.87
N ALA A 205 5.80 10.29 -8.86
CA ALA A 205 4.71 11.27 -8.96
C ALA A 205 3.79 11.23 -7.73
N ALA A 206 3.41 10.05 -7.25
CA ALA A 206 2.65 9.84 -6.02
C ALA A 206 3.36 10.43 -4.79
N THR A 207 4.65 10.14 -4.64
CA THR A 207 5.50 10.70 -3.58
C THR A 207 5.50 12.23 -3.61
N HIS A 208 5.56 12.83 -4.80
CA HIS A 208 5.45 14.27 -4.95
C HIS A 208 4.05 14.79 -4.55
N TYR A 209 2.96 14.14 -4.98
CA TYR A 209 1.61 14.51 -4.53
C TYR A 209 1.47 14.46 -3.00
N LEU A 210 1.98 13.42 -2.34
CA LEU A 210 1.96 13.29 -0.88
C LEU A 210 2.81 14.37 -0.18
N CYS A 211 3.87 14.86 -0.82
CA CYS A 211 4.67 15.98 -0.33
C CYS A 211 3.89 17.31 -0.35
N LEU A 212 3.06 17.50 -1.39
CA LEU A 212 2.34 18.74 -1.61
C LEU A 212 1.01 18.80 -0.84
N ALA A 213 0.31 17.68 -0.75
CA ALA A 213 -1.04 17.62 -0.21
C ALA A 213 -1.08 18.07 1.26
N PRO A 214 -1.98 19.02 1.64
CA PRO A 214 -2.10 19.49 3.02
C PRO A 214 -2.33 18.37 4.04
N ARG A 215 -3.02 17.30 3.62
CA ARG A 215 -3.34 16.11 4.43
C ARG A 215 -2.10 15.34 4.88
N THR A 216 -1.06 15.27 4.05
CA THR A 216 0.10 14.38 4.27
C THR A 216 1.41 15.13 4.50
N ARG A 217 1.56 16.36 3.99
CA ARG A 217 2.83 17.11 4.07
C ARG A 217 3.40 17.29 5.47
N LYS A 218 2.54 17.32 6.50
CA LYS A 218 2.97 17.46 7.91
C LYS A 218 3.43 16.15 8.54
N LEU A 219 3.07 15.01 7.94
CA LEU A 219 3.44 13.68 8.40
C LEU A 219 4.85 13.28 7.90
N LEU A 220 5.40 14.02 6.93
CA LEU A 220 6.61 13.66 6.21
C LEU A 220 7.75 14.63 6.53
N LYS A 221 8.92 14.07 6.82
CA LYS A 221 10.19 14.77 6.96
C LYS A 221 10.77 15.17 5.60
N GLY A 222 10.50 14.37 4.57
CA GLY A 222 10.96 14.59 3.20
C GLY A 222 10.37 13.58 2.22
N CYS A 223 10.57 13.83 0.93
CA CYS A 223 10.07 13.01 -0.17
C CYS A 223 11.14 12.86 -1.26
N ILE A 224 11.33 11.65 -1.78
CA ILE A 224 12.29 11.34 -2.86
C ILE A 224 11.52 10.94 -4.12
N SER A 225 11.47 11.86 -5.08
CA SER A 225 10.69 11.75 -6.31
C SER A 225 11.57 11.27 -7.47
N GLY A 226 11.65 9.95 -7.70
CA GLY A 226 12.46 9.37 -8.77
C GLY A 226 11.71 9.33 -10.11
N SER A 227 12.25 9.97 -11.15
CA SER A 227 11.74 9.87 -12.54
C SER A 227 10.22 10.07 -12.70
N GLY A 228 9.60 10.90 -11.87
CA GLY A 228 8.17 11.22 -11.92
C GLY A 228 7.83 12.31 -10.93
N VAL A 229 6.93 13.23 -11.30
CA VAL A 229 6.48 14.36 -10.49
C VAL A 229 5.00 14.64 -10.73
N ALA A 230 4.32 15.33 -9.81
CA ALA A 230 2.89 15.66 -9.90
C ALA A 230 2.49 16.42 -11.18
N GLY A 231 3.40 17.20 -11.78
CA GLY A 231 3.12 17.98 -13.00
C GLY A 231 3.45 17.29 -14.32
N SER A 232 3.90 16.03 -14.32
CA SER A 232 4.21 15.33 -15.57
C SER A 232 2.94 15.13 -16.41
N ALA A 233 3.04 15.23 -17.73
CA ALA A 233 1.89 15.13 -18.63
C ALA A 233 1.11 13.79 -18.50
N TRP A 234 1.79 12.73 -18.08
CA TRP A 234 1.21 11.41 -17.84
C TRP A 234 0.72 11.19 -16.39
N SER A 235 1.08 12.07 -15.43
CA SER A 235 0.76 11.89 -14.01
C SER A 235 -0.41 12.75 -13.52
N LEU A 236 -0.95 13.62 -14.37
CA LEU A 236 -2.08 14.48 -14.07
C LEU A 236 -3.06 14.54 -15.24
N ASN A 237 -4.33 14.25 -14.97
CA ASN A 237 -5.42 14.54 -15.89
C ASN A 237 -5.71 16.04 -15.92
N LYS A 238 -5.71 16.63 -17.12
CA LYS A 238 -6.29 17.96 -17.33
C LYS A 238 -7.78 17.93 -17.02
N LYS A 239 -8.32 19.05 -16.52
CA LYS A 239 -9.76 19.21 -16.24
C LYS A 239 -10.60 18.80 -17.45
N GLY A 240 -11.67 18.05 -17.22
CA GLY A 240 -12.56 17.47 -18.22
C GLY A 240 -12.10 16.10 -18.75
N LYS A 241 -10.80 15.74 -18.68
CA LYS A 241 -10.30 14.48 -19.22
C LYS A 241 -10.83 13.28 -18.43
N ALA A 242 -10.78 13.32 -17.10
CA ALA A 242 -11.26 12.22 -16.27
C ALA A 242 -12.77 12.02 -16.46
N LYS A 243 -13.53 13.13 -16.48
CA LYS A 243 -14.96 13.11 -16.80
C LYS A 243 -15.28 12.50 -18.17
N ALA A 244 -14.51 12.82 -19.21
CA ALA A 244 -14.68 12.22 -20.53
C ALA A 244 -14.42 10.71 -20.50
N VAL A 245 -13.37 10.26 -19.79
CA VAL A 245 -13.08 8.83 -19.61
C VAL A 245 -14.21 8.13 -18.85
N ALA A 246 -14.74 8.73 -17.77
CA ALA A 246 -15.88 8.16 -17.04
C ALA A 246 -17.11 7.96 -17.94
N ARG A 247 -17.42 8.90 -18.83
CA ARG A 247 -18.52 8.74 -19.81
C ARG A 247 -18.30 7.59 -20.78
N GLU A 248 -17.08 7.45 -21.29
CA GLU A 248 -16.74 6.31 -22.16
C GLU A 248 -16.85 4.98 -21.41
N MET A 249 -16.46 4.94 -20.13
CA MET A 249 -16.67 3.76 -19.29
C MET A 249 -18.16 3.48 -19.08
N ALA A 250 -18.98 4.51 -18.85
CA ALA A 250 -20.42 4.34 -18.71
C ALA A 250 -21.03 3.66 -19.95
N LYS A 251 -20.65 4.10 -21.15
CA LYS A 251 -21.03 3.44 -22.40
C LYS A 251 -20.51 2.00 -22.48
N LYS A 252 -19.21 1.79 -22.24
CA LYS A 252 -18.54 0.48 -22.35
C LYS A 252 -19.15 -0.58 -21.42
N PHE A 253 -19.56 -0.16 -20.23
CA PHE A 253 -20.15 -1.03 -19.21
C PHE A 253 -21.68 -1.08 -19.22
N ALA A 254 -22.32 -0.39 -20.17
CA ALA A 254 -23.77 -0.19 -20.24
C ALA A 254 -24.37 0.34 -18.93
N CYS A 255 -23.69 1.30 -18.31
CA CYS A 255 -24.09 1.97 -17.08
C CYS A 255 -24.67 3.37 -17.38
N PRO A 256 -25.67 3.85 -16.62
CA PRO A 256 -26.09 5.25 -16.67
C PRO A 256 -24.94 6.17 -16.25
N GLU A 257 -24.69 7.26 -16.99
CA GLU A 257 -23.56 8.18 -16.70
C GLU A 257 -23.61 8.71 -15.27
N ASN A 258 -24.78 9.11 -14.79
CA ASN A 258 -25.00 9.65 -13.43
C ASN A 258 -24.98 8.58 -12.32
N GLN A 259 -24.86 7.29 -12.66
CA GLN A 259 -24.84 6.18 -11.70
C GLN A 259 -23.67 5.23 -11.95
N LEU A 260 -22.64 5.68 -12.66
CA LEU A 260 -21.51 4.84 -13.08
C LEU A 260 -20.91 4.05 -11.92
N ALA A 261 -20.51 4.72 -10.83
CA ALA A 261 -19.90 4.05 -9.68
C ALA A 261 -20.83 3.03 -9.03
N SER A 262 -22.14 3.31 -8.95
CA SER A 262 -23.12 2.38 -8.38
C SER A 262 -23.35 1.16 -9.27
N CYS A 263 -23.44 1.38 -10.58
CA CYS A 263 -23.54 0.31 -11.57
C CYS A 263 -22.30 -0.60 -11.54
N LEU A 264 -21.10 -0.03 -11.51
CA LEU A 264 -19.84 -0.79 -11.44
C LEU A 264 -19.65 -1.53 -10.12
N ARG A 265 -20.29 -1.13 -9.02
CA ARG A 265 -20.30 -1.92 -7.77
C ARG A 265 -20.98 -3.27 -7.93
N GLY A 266 -21.94 -3.37 -8.85
CA GLY A 266 -22.65 -4.63 -9.14
C GLY A 266 -21.88 -5.60 -10.02
N LYS A 267 -20.73 -5.21 -10.56
CA LYS A 267 -19.91 -6.03 -11.47
C LYS A 267 -18.77 -6.73 -10.73
N SER A 268 -18.37 -7.89 -11.22
CA SER A 268 -17.16 -8.58 -10.78
C SER A 268 -15.90 -7.82 -11.20
N ILE A 269 -14.76 -8.17 -10.60
CA ILE A 269 -13.47 -7.56 -10.96
C ILE A 269 -13.08 -7.88 -12.40
N GLN A 270 -13.33 -9.10 -12.84
CA GLN A 270 -13.06 -9.54 -14.20
C GLN A 270 -13.88 -8.72 -15.20
N GLU A 271 -15.17 -8.51 -14.92
CA GLU A 271 -16.04 -7.66 -15.76
C GLU A 271 -15.59 -6.20 -15.80
N ILE A 272 -14.92 -5.69 -14.77
CA ILE A 272 -14.41 -4.31 -14.73
C ILE A 272 -13.06 -4.20 -15.43
N ILE A 273 -12.14 -5.13 -15.17
CA ILE A 273 -10.74 -5.04 -15.59
C ILE A 273 -10.53 -5.50 -17.04
N LEU A 274 -11.22 -6.55 -17.51
CA LEU A 274 -11.03 -7.05 -18.89
C LEU A 274 -11.40 -6.00 -19.94
N PRO A 275 -12.61 -5.39 -19.93
CA PRO A 275 -12.94 -4.37 -20.92
C PRO A 275 -12.09 -3.11 -20.72
N TYR A 276 -11.61 -2.86 -19.50
CA TYR A 276 -10.71 -1.76 -19.22
C TYR A 276 -9.34 -1.95 -19.90
N ALA A 277 -8.81 -3.17 -19.92
CA ALA A 277 -7.50 -3.49 -20.50
C ALA A 277 -7.38 -3.14 -21.99
N ASP A 278 -8.45 -3.29 -22.77
CA ASP A 278 -8.50 -2.99 -24.21
C ASP A 278 -8.66 -1.49 -24.51
N THR A 279 -9.07 -0.70 -23.52
CA THR A 279 -9.03 0.76 -23.65
C THR A 279 -7.58 1.17 -23.50
N LEU A 280 -7.11 2.24 -24.18
CA LEU A 280 -5.71 2.71 -24.18
C LEU A 280 -5.06 2.99 -22.79
N GLN A 281 -5.63 2.55 -21.68
CA GLN A 281 -5.15 2.65 -20.30
C GLN A 281 -4.90 4.10 -19.84
N THR A 282 -5.23 5.07 -20.68
CA THR A 282 -5.11 6.50 -20.42
C THR A 282 -6.28 7.02 -19.60
N GLY A 283 -5.99 7.93 -18.68
CA GLY A 283 -7.01 8.67 -17.93
C GLY A 283 -7.36 8.11 -16.55
N PHE A 284 -6.80 6.97 -16.14
CA PHE A 284 -6.86 6.49 -14.75
C PHE A 284 -5.57 6.83 -14.00
N GLN A 285 -5.33 8.13 -13.92
CA GLN A 285 -4.23 8.77 -13.21
C GLN A 285 -4.81 9.91 -12.37
N PRO A 286 -4.04 10.52 -11.45
CA PRO A 286 -4.54 11.60 -10.61
C PRO A 286 -5.28 12.70 -11.38
N SER A 287 -6.39 13.19 -10.83
CA SER A 287 -7.23 14.26 -11.40
C SER A 287 -7.37 15.42 -10.43
N ILE A 288 -7.61 16.62 -10.96
CA ILE A 288 -7.92 17.80 -10.15
C ILE A 288 -9.28 17.60 -9.48
N GLU A 289 -9.35 17.73 -8.16
CA GLU A 289 -10.55 17.61 -7.36
C GLU A 289 -11.11 18.99 -7.01
N ALA A 290 -12.41 19.04 -6.72
CA ALA A 290 -12.94 20.21 -6.03
C ALA A 290 -12.29 20.32 -4.64
N ALA A 291 -11.94 21.54 -4.24
CA ALA A 291 -11.34 21.80 -2.93
C ALA A 291 -12.22 21.24 -1.81
N SER A 292 -11.62 20.39 -0.96
CA SER A 292 -12.21 19.79 0.23
C SER A 292 -11.11 19.37 1.19
N SER A 293 -11.45 19.02 2.43
CA SER A 293 -10.49 18.49 3.41
C SER A 293 -9.82 17.19 2.95
N ASP A 294 -10.50 16.45 2.08
CA ASP A 294 -10.12 15.10 1.65
C ASP A 294 -9.45 15.11 0.27
N ALA A 295 -9.37 16.27 -0.38
CA ALA A 295 -8.75 16.43 -1.69
C ALA A 295 -7.23 16.27 -1.61
N MET A 296 -6.69 15.46 -2.52
CA MET A 296 -5.26 15.22 -2.66
C MET A 296 -4.63 16.12 -3.72
N VAL A 297 -5.42 16.53 -4.72
CA VAL A 297 -4.98 17.38 -5.84
C VAL A 297 -6.03 18.47 -6.07
N THR A 298 -5.67 19.73 -5.84
CA THR A 298 -6.56 20.90 -5.97
C THR A 298 -5.96 21.97 -6.85
#